data_AF-B7G2M5-F1
#
_entry.id   AF-B7G2M5-F1
#
_cell.length_a   1.000
_cell.length_b   1.000
_cell.length_c   1.000
_cell.angle_alpha   90.00
_cell.angle_beta   90.00
_cell.angle_gamma   90.00
#
_symmetry.space_group_name_H-M   'P 1'
#
loop_
_entity.id
_entity.type
_entity.pdbx_description
1 polymer ?
#
loop_
_entity_poly.entity_id
_entity_poly.type
_entity_poly.pdbx_seq_one_letter_code
_entity_poly.pdbx_strand_id
1 'polypeptide(L)'
;MSDQASEKSPTLTGKNLQKFYAQHDVNLESLLEAGNGCFPCRFIRLNPRWDRDETLQLLKAELPTPSVYPIPVPWLDDAFGFYALPGDFPLQRSKSFQSARVYGHDVSSGAAVAALLTDQHDAHTPIIEAAGAHSETHNGQPLQLRVLDLCCSPGLKLCAMSDFLNHQGTPAMVIGVDVSESRMAVCKKVVHKYQLMHEGITRSSTLATPSDDSRIRLYLADGTTFGMENRSLNLVFDSVAASEENVLGKRKRMNKSARARQRKRLDALISLEQPKHCDSLLSSSNTPIISLFDRVLNCKSD
;
A
#
# COMPACT_ATOMS: atom_id res chain seq x y z
N MET A 1 -14.62 -1.82 -63.13
CA MET A 1 -15.17 -0.99 -62.03
C MET A 1 -14.57 -1.52 -60.75
N SER A 2 -13.54 -0.82 -60.30
CA SER A 2 -12.66 -1.18 -59.19
C SER A 2 -13.20 -0.56 -57.90
N ASP A 3 -13.83 -1.38 -57.05
CA ASP A 3 -14.13 -1.00 -55.67
C ASP A 3 -12.87 -1.15 -54.83
N GLN A 4 -12.18 -0.04 -54.60
CA GLN A 4 -11.16 0.07 -53.57
C GLN A 4 -11.87 0.25 -52.22
N ALA A 5 -11.98 -0.84 -51.46
CA ALA A 5 -12.24 -0.76 -50.03
C ALA A 5 -11.03 -0.12 -49.35
N SER A 6 -11.14 1.16 -49.02
CA SER A 6 -10.22 1.88 -48.14
C SER A 6 -10.16 1.18 -46.78
N GLU A 7 -9.07 0.45 -46.52
CA GLU A 7 -8.67 -0.01 -45.20
C GLU A 7 -8.45 1.23 -44.30
N LYS A 8 -9.47 1.59 -43.53
CA LYS A 8 -9.30 2.52 -42.42
C LYS A 8 -8.54 1.79 -41.31
N SER A 9 -7.27 2.15 -41.13
CA SER A 9 -6.55 1.81 -39.92
C SER A 9 -7.40 2.23 -38.71
N PRO A 10 -7.63 1.34 -37.72
CA PRO A 10 -8.39 1.70 -36.55
C PRO A 10 -7.61 2.76 -35.79
N THR A 11 -8.12 3.99 -35.76
CA THR A 11 -7.58 5.01 -34.86
C THR A 11 -7.72 4.49 -33.44
N LEU A 12 -6.59 4.18 -32.78
CA LEU A 12 -6.48 3.65 -31.41
C LEU A 12 -7.24 4.48 -30.37
N THR A 13 -7.61 5.72 -30.70
CA THR A 13 -8.35 6.65 -29.85
C THR A 13 -9.61 7.14 -30.55
N GLY A 14 -10.76 7.08 -29.86
CA GLY A 14 -12.02 7.59 -30.38
C GLY A 14 -12.02 9.11 -30.53
N LYS A 15 -12.79 9.64 -31.51
CA LYS A 15 -12.87 11.09 -31.81
C LYS A 15 -13.21 11.97 -30.61
N ASN A 16 -14.01 11.47 -29.67
CA ASN A 16 -14.37 12.21 -28.45
C ASN A 16 -13.18 12.37 -27.50
N LEU A 17 -12.32 11.36 -27.40
CA LEU A 17 -11.13 11.40 -26.56
C LEU A 17 -10.08 12.38 -27.13
N GLN A 18 -9.94 12.39 -28.46
CA GLN A 18 -9.06 13.36 -29.14
C GLN A 18 -9.51 14.81 -28.89
N LYS A 19 -10.83 15.07 -28.98
CA LYS A 19 -11.40 16.38 -28.65
C LYS A 19 -11.16 16.77 -27.19
N PHE A 20 -11.33 15.84 -26.26
CA PHE A 20 -11.06 16.07 -24.84
C PHE A 20 -9.63 16.51 -24.59
N TYR A 21 -8.63 15.77 -25.12
CA TYR A 21 -7.23 16.13 -24.94
C TYR A 21 -6.87 17.47 -25.61
N ALA A 22 -7.42 17.74 -26.80
CA ALA A 22 -7.23 19.02 -27.48
C ALA A 22 -7.81 20.21 -26.69
N GLN A 23 -8.90 20.02 -25.94
CA GLN A 23 -9.48 21.05 -25.07
C GLN A 23 -8.65 21.36 -23.82
N HIS A 24 -7.77 20.43 -23.42
CA HIS A 24 -6.93 20.55 -22.24
C HIS A 24 -5.45 20.81 -22.58
N ASP A 25 -5.16 21.26 -23.81
CA ASP A 25 -3.81 21.52 -24.32
C ASP A 25 -2.85 20.32 -24.19
N VAL A 26 -3.40 19.10 -24.21
CA VAL A 26 -2.63 17.86 -24.16
C VAL A 26 -2.40 17.35 -25.58
N ASN A 27 -1.14 17.32 -26.00
CA ASN A 27 -0.75 16.74 -27.28
C ASN A 27 -0.85 15.21 -27.21
N LEU A 28 -1.91 14.66 -27.80
CA LEU A 28 -2.15 13.22 -27.84
C LEU A 28 -1.12 12.46 -28.67
N GLU A 29 -0.61 13.05 -29.76
CA GLU A 29 0.44 12.42 -30.58
C GLU A 29 1.71 12.26 -29.75
N SER A 30 2.13 13.28 -29.02
CA SER A 30 3.27 13.19 -28.10
C SER A 30 3.10 12.09 -27.04
N LEU A 31 1.89 11.91 -26.51
CA LEU A 31 1.58 10.89 -25.51
C LEU A 31 1.59 9.47 -26.10
N LEU A 32 1.19 9.31 -27.36
CA LEU A 32 1.20 8.04 -28.09
C LEU A 32 2.59 7.71 -28.67
N GLU A 33 3.34 8.72 -29.12
CA GLU A 33 4.72 8.61 -29.64
C GLU A 33 5.71 8.31 -28.52
N ALA A 34 5.56 8.92 -27.34
CA ALA A 34 6.28 8.52 -26.13
C ALA A 34 6.02 7.04 -25.77
N GLY A 35 4.92 6.49 -26.28
CA GLY A 35 4.52 5.11 -26.09
C GLY A 35 5.10 4.12 -27.09
N ASN A 36 5.42 4.47 -28.35
CA ASN A 36 5.93 3.60 -29.44
C ASN A 36 5.53 2.10 -29.41
N GLY A 37 4.37 1.76 -28.85
CA GLY A 37 3.99 0.39 -28.45
C GLY A 37 4.70 -0.23 -27.22
N CYS A 38 5.74 0.39 -26.64
CA CYS A 38 6.45 -0.04 -25.45
C CYS A 38 6.82 1.17 -24.56
N PHE A 39 6.37 1.19 -23.29
CA PHE A 39 6.89 2.15 -22.31
C PHE A 39 8.40 1.93 -22.15
N PRO A 40 9.25 2.96 -22.35
CA PRO A 40 10.70 2.79 -22.39
C PRO A 40 11.26 2.28 -21.06
N CYS A 41 10.54 2.56 -19.97
CA CYS A 41 10.92 2.19 -18.62
C CYS A 41 9.77 1.50 -17.90
N ARG A 42 10.13 0.64 -16.96
CA ARG A 42 9.26 0.21 -15.87
C ARG A 42 9.78 0.75 -14.56
N PHE A 43 8.89 0.96 -13.60
CA PHE A 43 9.26 1.48 -12.29
C PHE A 43 9.29 0.38 -11.25
N ILE A 44 10.27 0.48 -10.36
CA ILE A 44 10.39 -0.33 -9.16
C ILE A 44 10.49 0.57 -7.94
N ARG A 45 10.22 -0.04 -6.80
CA ARG A 45 10.45 0.55 -5.49
C ARG A 45 11.34 -0.38 -4.67
N LEU A 46 12.36 0.14 -4.00
CA LEU A 46 13.16 -0.64 -3.07
C LEU A 46 12.34 -0.97 -1.82
N ASN A 47 12.56 -2.14 -1.23
CA ASN A 47 11.97 -2.50 0.05
C ASN A 47 12.91 -2.05 1.18
N PRO A 48 12.53 -1.08 2.02
CA PRO A 48 13.43 -0.50 3.03
C PRO A 48 13.77 -1.46 4.18
N ARG A 49 13.16 -2.66 4.23
CA ARG A 49 13.59 -3.74 5.14
C ARG A 49 14.93 -4.36 4.75
N TRP A 50 15.39 -4.13 3.53
CA TRP A 50 16.68 -4.58 3.05
C TRP A 50 17.66 -3.42 2.94
N ASP A 51 18.95 -3.73 3.01
CA ASP A 51 19.99 -2.75 2.74
C ASP A 51 19.85 -2.22 1.30
N ARG A 52 19.86 -0.88 1.19
CA ARG A 52 19.63 -0.16 -0.06
C ARG A 52 20.77 -0.40 -1.05
N ASP A 53 22.01 -0.22 -0.60
CA ASP A 53 23.18 -0.27 -1.47
C ASP A 53 23.46 -1.70 -1.93
N GLU A 54 23.32 -2.69 -1.03
CA GLU A 54 23.37 -4.11 -1.35
C GLU A 54 22.30 -4.46 -2.40
N THR A 55 21.06 -4.00 -2.20
CA THR A 55 19.96 -4.28 -3.14
C THR A 55 20.22 -3.65 -4.51
N LEU A 56 20.72 -2.42 -4.56
CA LEU A 56 21.09 -1.76 -5.82
C LEU A 56 22.26 -2.45 -6.51
N GLN A 57 23.26 -2.92 -5.76
CA GLN A 57 24.39 -3.68 -6.30
C GLN A 57 23.93 -5.00 -6.92
N LEU A 58 23.09 -5.76 -6.20
CA LEU A 58 22.50 -7.01 -6.71
C LEU A 58 21.66 -6.77 -7.96
N LEU A 59 20.83 -5.73 -7.95
CA LEU A 59 20.00 -5.38 -9.09
C LEU A 59 20.84 -4.95 -10.31
N LYS A 60 21.91 -4.17 -10.11
CA LYS A 60 22.85 -3.78 -11.18
C LYS A 60 23.52 -5.00 -11.82
N ALA A 61 23.86 -6.01 -11.02
CA ALA A 61 24.45 -7.25 -11.53
C ALA A 61 23.46 -8.11 -12.35
N GLU A 62 22.16 -7.89 -12.21
CA GLU A 62 21.12 -8.58 -12.99
C GLU A 62 20.78 -7.88 -14.31
N LEU A 63 21.20 -6.62 -14.48
CA LEU A 63 20.90 -5.83 -15.67
C LEU A 63 21.91 -6.09 -16.80
N PRO A 64 21.50 -5.94 -18.08
CA PRO A 64 22.41 -6.05 -19.22
C PRO A 64 23.58 -5.06 -19.10
N THR A 65 24.81 -5.46 -19.47
CA THR A 65 25.97 -4.58 -19.44
C THR A 65 26.40 -4.15 -20.85
N PRO A 66 26.77 -2.87 -21.07
CA PRO A 66 26.70 -1.73 -20.14
C PRO A 66 25.26 -1.20 -19.97
N SER A 67 24.90 -0.78 -18.74
CA SER A 67 23.58 -0.22 -18.43
C SER A 67 23.68 1.03 -17.56
N VAL A 68 22.87 2.04 -17.90
CA VAL A 68 22.68 3.27 -17.12
C VAL A 68 21.68 3.05 -15.96
N TYR A 69 20.96 1.93 -15.97
CA TYR A 69 19.99 1.55 -14.95
C TYR A 69 20.63 0.88 -13.73
N PRO A 70 19.98 0.91 -12.55
CA PRO A 70 18.72 1.61 -12.25
C PRO A 70 18.87 3.13 -12.17
N ILE A 71 17.92 3.88 -12.72
CA ILE A 71 17.92 5.37 -12.72
C ILE A 71 16.99 5.85 -11.61
N PRO A 72 17.43 6.68 -10.65
CA PRO A 72 16.57 7.20 -9.60
C PRO A 72 15.48 8.12 -10.19
N VAL A 73 14.32 8.19 -9.52
CA VAL A 73 13.25 9.12 -9.88
C VAL A 73 13.41 10.42 -9.08
N PRO A 74 13.98 11.50 -9.67
CA PRO A 74 14.44 12.65 -8.90
C PRO A 74 13.32 13.56 -8.36
N TRP A 75 12.13 13.49 -8.95
CA TRP A 75 10.99 14.32 -8.55
C TRP A 75 10.20 13.74 -7.38
N LEU A 76 10.45 12.48 -7.00
CA LEU A 76 9.82 11.82 -5.87
C LEU A 76 10.87 11.68 -4.75
N ASP A 77 10.46 11.89 -3.50
CA ASP A 77 11.36 11.81 -2.36
C ASP A 77 12.12 10.47 -2.33
N ASP A 78 13.43 10.56 -2.13
CA ASP A 78 14.37 9.45 -2.11
C ASP A 78 14.05 8.43 -1.00
N ALA A 79 13.36 8.85 0.08
CA ALA A 79 12.83 7.98 1.12
C ALA A 79 11.84 6.93 0.59
N PHE A 80 11.16 7.20 -0.54
CA PHE A 80 10.29 6.21 -1.18
C PHE A 80 11.07 5.18 -2.00
N GLY A 81 12.32 5.47 -2.38
CA GLY A 81 13.23 4.51 -3.03
C GLY A 81 12.79 4.06 -4.42
N PHE A 82 12.29 4.97 -5.27
CA PHE A 82 11.84 4.65 -6.63
C PHE A 82 12.95 4.75 -7.67
N TYR A 83 12.96 3.77 -8.57
CA TYR A 83 13.91 3.69 -9.68
C TYR A 83 13.22 3.24 -10.98
N ALA A 84 13.69 3.75 -12.10
CA ALA A 84 13.39 3.23 -13.43
C ALA A 84 14.33 2.08 -13.80
N LEU A 85 13.80 1.12 -14.54
CA LEU A 85 14.48 0.00 -15.19
C LEU A 85 14.08 -0.04 -16.67
N PRO A 86 14.84 -0.75 -17.55
CA PRO A 86 14.43 -0.97 -18.94
C PRO A 86 13.04 -1.61 -19.01
N GLY A 87 12.18 -1.12 -19.91
CA GLY A 87 10.80 -1.62 -20.06
C GLY A 87 10.71 -3.12 -20.36
N ASP A 88 11.70 -3.67 -21.08
CA ASP A 88 11.85 -5.06 -21.49
C ASP A 88 12.53 -5.95 -20.43
N PHE A 89 13.06 -5.38 -19.34
CA PHE A 89 13.69 -6.15 -18.27
C PHE A 89 12.68 -7.11 -17.62
N PRO A 90 12.92 -8.44 -17.63
CA PRO A 90 11.98 -9.43 -17.11
C PRO A 90 12.01 -9.48 -15.58
N LEU A 91 11.41 -8.47 -14.93
CA LEU A 91 11.41 -8.29 -13.48
C LEU A 91 10.95 -9.53 -12.71
N GLN A 92 10.05 -10.35 -13.25
CA GLN A 92 9.60 -11.59 -12.59
C GLN A 92 10.73 -12.63 -12.44
N ARG A 93 11.78 -12.57 -13.28
CA ARG A 93 12.96 -13.46 -13.24
C ARG A 93 14.10 -12.91 -12.37
N SER A 94 14.02 -11.64 -11.96
CA SER A 94 14.99 -11.00 -11.07
C SER A 94 15.04 -11.68 -9.70
N LYS A 95 16.24 -11.96 -9.18
CA LYS A 95 16.39 -12.53 -7.83
C LYS A 95 16.04 -11.47 -6.79
N SER A 96 16.40 -10.21 -7.03
CA SER A 96 15.98 -9.08 -6.19
C SER A 96 14.45 -8.96 -6.10
N PHE A 97 13.71 -9.19 -7.19
CA PHE A 97 12.25 -9.19 -7.16
C PHE A 97 11.69 -10.44 -6.46
N GLN A 98 12.23 -11.62 -6.74
CA GLN A 98 11.76 -12.88 -6.16
C GLN A 98 11.99 -12.96 -4.65
N SER A 99 13.12 -12.43 -4.17
CA SER A 99 13.47 -12.32 -2.75
C SER A 99 12.78 -11.17 -2.02
N ALA A 100 11.88 -10.44 -2.68
CA ALA A 100 11.13 -9.33 -2.12
C ALA A 100 11.99 -8.11 -1.70
N ARG A 101 13.22 -7.98 -2.25
CA ARG A 101 14.06 -6.78 -2.10
C ARG A 101 13.53 -5.59 -2.90
N VAL A 102 12.83 -5.85 -4.01
CA VAL A 102 12.20 -4.81 -4.83
C VAL A 102 10.73 -5.13 -5.14
N TYR A 103 9.93 -4.08 -5.14
CA TYR A 103 8.55 -4.09 -5.64
C TYR A 103 8.54 -3.70 -7.12
N GLY A 104 7.70 -4.38 -7.90
CA GLY A 104 7.21 -3.80 -9.15
C GLY A 104 6.07 -2.86 -8.78
N HIS A 105 6.29 -1.56 -8.89
CA HIS A 105 5.35 -0.56 -8.38
C HIS A 105 5.39 0.66 -9.29
N ASP A 106 4.21 1.07 -9.76
CA ASP A 106 4.08 2.28 -10.56
C ASP A 106 4.45 3.52 -9.74
N VAL A 107 5.24 4.40 -10.35
CA VAL A 107 5.71 5.63 -9.73
C VAL A 107 4.56 6.57 -9.35
N SER A 108 3.46 6.57 -10.12
CA SER A 108 2.25 7.34 -9.81
C SER A 108 1.58 6.88 -8.50
N SER A 109 1.67 5.59 -8.18
CA SER A 109 1.18 5.08 -6.90
C SER A 109 2.09 5.50 -5.73
N GLY A 110 3.40 5.60 -5.96
CA GLY A 110 4.35 6.20 -5.02
C GLY A 110 4.05 7.67 -4.74
N ALA A 111 3.82 8.45 -5.80
CA ALA A 111 3.45 9.87 -5.70
C ALA A 111 2.18 10.09 -4.88
N ALA A 112 1.15 9.24 -5.06
CA ALA A 112 -0.08 9.31 -4.28
C ALA A 112 0.15 9.06 -2.78
N VAL A 113 1.08 8.15 -2.43
CA VAL A 113 1.44 7.89 -1.03
C VAL A 113 2.28 9.02 -0.46
N ALA A 114 3.20 9.58 -1.25
CA ALA A 114 3.97 10.76 -0.86
C ALA A 114 3.04 11.93 -0.54
N ALA A 115 2.13 12.28 -1.45
CA ALA A 115 1.15 13.35 -1.24
C ALA A 115 0.22 13.12 -0.03
N LEU A 116 0.07 11.88 0.45
CA LEU A 116 -0.76 11.57 1.63
C LEU A 116 0.03 11.66 2.95
N LEU A 117 1.32 11.36 2.93
CA LEU A 117 2.13 11.15 4.14
C LEU A 117 3.27 12.16 4.30
N THR A 118 3.55 12.96 3.28
CA THR A 118 4.57 14.01 3.32
C THR A 118 3.94 15.35 3.07
N ASP A 119 4.43 16.35 3.80
CA ASP A 119 3.92 17.71 3.69
C ASP A 119 4.63 18.50 2.59
N GLN A 120 5.46 17.83 1.78
CA GLN A 120 6.10 18.41 0.60
C GLN A 120 5.07 19.02 -0.37
N HIS A 121 3.79 18.65 -0.22
CA HIS A 121 2.69 19.10 -1.04
C HIS A 121 1.49 19.65 -0.25
N ASP A 122 1.58 19.78 1.09
CA ASP A 122 0.50 20.27 1.95
C ASP A 122 0.68 21.75 2.38
N ALA A 123 -0.42 22.45 2.62
CA ALA A 123 -0.43 23.86 3.05
C ALA A 123 -0.24 24.04 4.57
N HIS A 124 -0.38 22.99 5.39
CA HIS A 124 -0.38 23.06 6.85
C HIS A 124 0.30 21.86 7.53
N THR A 125 0.56 22.03 8.84
CA THR A 125 1.41 21.29 9.78
C THR A 125 1.55 19.77 9.55
N PRO A 126 2.75 19.20 9.77
CA PRO A 126 3.03 17.81 9.43
C PRO A 126 2.09 16.78 10.05
N ILE A 127 1.53 15.89 9.24
CA ILE A 127 0.70 14.76 9.72
C ILE A 127 1.48 13.92 10.74
N ILE A 128 2.78 13.77 10.50
CA ILE A 128 3.71 13.00 11.36
C ILE A 128 4.01 13.76 12.65
N GLU A 129 4.19 15.08 12.60
CA GLU A 129 4.34 15.88 13.83
C GLU A 129 3.03 15.94 14.61
N ALA A 130 1.87 15.98 13.96
CA ALA A 130 0.58 15.90 14.66
C ALA A 130 0.37 14.51 15.30
N ALA A 131 0.90 13.44 14.71
CA ALA A 131 0.86 12.10 15.29
C ALA A 131 1.91 11.91 16.41
N GLY A 132 3.06 12.59 16.34
CA GLY A 132 4.14 12.49 17.32
C GLY A 132 4.14 13.55 18.45
N ALA A 133 3.52 14.72 18.23
CA ALA A 133 3.53 15.85 19.16
C ALA A 133 2.30 15.89 20.08
N HIS A 134 1.25 15.13 19.78
CA HIS A 134 0.12 14.97 20.68
C HIS A 134 0.32 13.71 21.54
N SER A 135 0.90 13.92 22.73
CA SER A 135 0.65 13.09 23.92
C SER A 135 -0.82 13.24 24.37
N GLU A 136 -1.75 13.18 23.41
CA GLU A 136 -3.16 13.00 23.70
C GLU A 136 -3.32 11.52 24.01
N THR A 137 -3.38 11.24 25.30
CA THR A 137 -3.64 9.91 25.79
C THR A 137 -5.15 9.73 25.88
N HIS A 138 -5.72 8.84 25.07
CA HIS A 138 -7.08 8.38 25.34
C HIS A 138 -6.96 7.21 26.33
N ASN A 139 -7.40 7.40 27.58
CA ASN A 139 -7.28 6.42 28.67
C ASN A 139 -5.83 5.94 28.94
N GLY A 140 -4.82 6.82 28.81
CA GLY A 140 -3.42 6.47 29.10
C GLY A 140 -2.73 5.60 28.04
N GLN A 141 -3.31 5.49 26.83
CA GLN A 141 -2.67 4.83 25.68
C GLN A 141 -2.31 5.87 24.61
N PRO A 142 -1.13 5.77 23.97
CA PRO A 142 -0.76 6.66 22.88
C PRO A 142 -1.70 6.49 21.69
N LEU A 143 -2.13 7.60 21.09
CA LEU A 143 -2.97 7.58 19.89
C LEU A 143 -2.15 7.04 18.71
N GLN A 144 -2.54 5.88 18.20
CA GLN A 144 -1.93 5.27 17.02
C GLN A 144 -2.49 5.92 15.75
N LEU A 145 -1.62 6.36 14.82
CA LEU A 145 -2.04 6.86 13.52
C LEU A 145 -2.83 5.77 12.77
N ARG A 146 -3.95 6.12 12.13
CA ARG A 146 -4.71 5.19 11.29
C ARG A 146 -4.82 5.72 9.88
N VAL A 147 -4.47 4.89 8.91
CA VAL A 147 -4.53 5.24 7.48
C VAL A 147 -5.42 4.25 6.76
N LEU A 148 -6.35 4.75 5.94
CA LEU A 148 -7.34 3.95 5.24
C LEU A 148 -7.15 4.03 3.72
N ASP A 149 -7.09 2.87 3.06
CA ASP A 149 -7.12 2.72 1.60
C ASP A 149 -8.39 1.95 1.20
N LEU A 150 -9.34 2.65 0.58
CA LEU A 150 -10.69 2.13 0.28
C LEU A 150 -10.74 1.19 -0.94
N CYS A 151 -9.67 1.09 -1.72
CA CYS A 151 -9.58 0.26 -2.93
C CYS A 151 -8.19 -0.39 -3.03
N CYS A 152 -7.82 -1.11 -1.98
CA CYS A 152 -6.41 -1.32 -1.67
C CYS A 152 -5.66 -2.32 -2.56
N SER A 153 -6.37 -3.17 -3.31
CA SER A 153 -5.71 -4.22 -4.11
C SER A 153 -4.98 -3.64 -5.34
N PRO A 154 -3.71 -4.03 -5.61
CA PRO A 154 -3.04 -5.25 -5.13
C PRO A 154 -2.23 -5.13 -3.83
N GLY A 155 -2.33 -4.03 -3.09
CA GLY A 155 -1.70 -3.86 -1.77
C GLY A 155 -0.34 -3.16 -1.79
N LEU A 156 0.12 -2.69 -2.95
CA LEU A 156 1.42 -2.02 -3.07
C LEU A 156 1.43 -0.65 -2.35
N LYS A 157 0.32 0.09 -2.39
CA LYS A 157 0.17 1.35 -1.64
C LYS A 157 0.17 1.10 -0.12
N LEU A 158 -0.53 0.06 0.35
CA LEU A 158 -0.50 -0.36 1.75
C LEU A 158 0.93 -0.66 2.22
N CYS A 159 1.68 -1.44 1.44
CA CYS A 159 3.09 -1.70 1.71
C CYS A 159 3.91 -0.40 1.73
N ALA A 160 3.68 0.51 0.78
CA ALA A 160 4.39 1.78 0.74
C ALA A 160 4.11 2.68 1.96
N MET A 161 2.85 2.77 2.39
CA MET A 161 2.47 3.50 3.60
C MET A 161 3.11 2.86 4.84
N SER A 162 2.98 1.55 5.01
CA SER A 162 3.55 0.83 6.16
C SER A 162 5.08 0.97 6.23
N ASP A 163 5.75 0.78 5.10
CA ASP A 163 7.20 0.90 4.98
C ASP A 163 7.68 2.31 5.35
N PHE A 164 6.99 3.33 4.85
CA PHE A 164 7.33 4.72 5.11
C PHE A 164 7.11 5.09 6.59
N LEU A 165 5.94 4.78 7.14
CA LEU A 165 5.61 5.08 8.54
C LEU A 165 6.54 4.38 9.53
N ASN A 166 6.91 3.12 9.24
CA ASN A 166 7.92 2.40 10.01
C ASN A 166 9.31 3.05 9.92
N HIS A 167 9.71 3.49 8.73
CA HIS A 167 10.99 4.18 8.56
C HIS A 167 11.04 5.50 9.34
N GLN A 168 9.91 6.19 9.46
CA GLN A 168 9.73 7.39 10.28
C GLN A 168 9.53 7.09 11.78
N GLY A 169 9.56 5.82 12.20
CA GLY A 169 9.36 5.42 13.60
C GLY A 169 7.97 5.77 14.15
N THR A 170 6.96 5.88 13.29
CA THR A 170 5.60 6.27 13.66
C THR A 170 4.70 5.02 13.76
N PRO A 171 4.23 4.63 14.95
CA PRO A 171 3.30 3.53 15.11
C PRO A 171 1.99 3.80 14.39
N ALA A 172 1.61 2.90 13.47
CA ALA A 172 0.46 3.13 12.62
C ALA A 172 -0.37 1.85 12.38
N MET A 173 -1.66 2.03 12.16
CA MET A 173 -2.55 1.00 11.64
C MET A 173 -2.92 1.35 10.20
N VAL A 174 -2.47 0.54 9.26
CA VAL A 174 -2.77 0.68 7.84
C VAL A 174 -3.91 -0.27 7.47
N ILE A 175 -5.04 0.30 7.08
CA ILE A 175 -6.29 -0.41 6.82
C ILE A 175 -6.55 -0.43 5.32
N GLY A 176 -6.64 -1.62 4.74
CA GLY A 176 -7.04 -1.83 3.35
C GLY A 176 -8.45 -2.38 3.24
N VAL A 177 -9.24 -1.81 2.35
CA VAL A 177 -10.59 -2.28 2.00
C VAL A 177 -10.63 -2.57 0.51
N ASP A 178 -11.26 -3.68 0.13
CA ASP A 178 -11.62 -3.97 -1.25
C ASP A 178 -12.86 -4.85 -1.26
N VAL A 179 -13.74 -4.64 -2.24
CA VAL A 179 -14.99 -5.41 -2.37
C VAL A 179 -14.76 -6.79 -3.00
N SER A 180 -13.64 -6.99 -3.72
CA SER A 180 -13.38 -8.20 -4.48
C SER A 180 -12.55 -9.22 -3.70
N GLU A 181 -13.10 -10.40 -3.47
CA GLU A 181 -12.41 -11.49 -2.76
C GLU A 181 -11.15 -11.96 -3.51
N SER A 182 -11.22 -12.06 -4.84
CA SER A 182 -10.09 -12.50 -5.66
C SER A 182 -8.94 -11.48 -5.63
N ARG A 183 -9.26 -10.19 -5.76
CA ARG A 183 -8.31 -9.09 -5.61
C ARG A 183 -7.72 -9.02 -4.20
N MET A 184 -8.53 -9.30 -3.18
CA MET A 184 -8.08 -9.33 -1.80
C MET A 184 -7.13 -10.51 -1.52
N ALA A 185 -7.34 -11.66 -2.16
CA ALA A 185 -6.41 -12.79 -2.09
C ALA A 185 -5.03 -12.45 -2.69
N VAL A 186 -4.98 -11.66 -3.76
CA VAL A 186 -3.73 -11.12 -4.32
C VAL A 186 -3.10 -10.13 -3.35
N CYS A 187 -3.88 -9.20 -2.79
CA CYS A 187 -3.42 -8.23 -1.80
C CYS A 187 -2.74 -8.89 -0.60
N LYS A 188 -3.38 -9.93 -0.03
CA LYS A 188 -2.79 -10.73 1.05
C LYS A 188 -1.43 -11.33 0.69
N LYS A 189 -1.29 -11.86 -0.54
CA LYS A 189 -0.01 -12.46 -1.00
C LYS A 189 1.08 -11.40 -1.13
N VAL A 190 0.73 -10.20 -1.63
CA VAL A 190 1.66 -9.07 -1.73
C VAL A 190 2.12 -8.65 -0.33
N VAL A 191 1.18 -8.38 0.59
CA VAL A 191 1.51 -8.02 1.98
C VAL A 191 2.36 -9.11 2.63
N HIS A 192 1.98 -10.38 2.51
CA HIS A 192 2.77 -11.48 3.07
C HIS A 192 4.19 -11.53 2.50
N LYS A 193 4.35 -11.44 1.16
CA LYS A 193 5.65 -11.49 0.49
C LYS A 193 6.59 -10.40 0.98
N TYR A 194 6.09 -9.18 1.11
CA TYR A 194 6.95 -8.01 1.30
C TYR A 194 7.07 -7.55 2.76
N GLN A 195 6.04 -7.80 3.58
CA GLN A 195 5.99 -7.34 4.98
C GLN A 195 6.32 -8.46 5.97
N LEU A 196 6.06 -9.74 5.64
CA LEU A 196 6.16 -10.85 6.61
C LEU A 196 7.27 -11.87 6.33
N MET A 197 7.74 -12.01 5.08
CA MET A 197 8.73 -13.05 4.73
C MET A 197 10.17 -12.74 5.17
N HIS A 198 10.44 -11.52 5.67
CA HIS A 198 11.78 -11.08 6.03
C HIS A 198 12.25 -11.56 7.41
N GLU A 199 11.33 -11.90 8.33
CA GLU A 199 11.66 -12.20 9.73
C GLU A 199 12.54 -13.45 9.95
N GLY A 200 12.85 -14.22 8.89
CA GLY A 200 13.61 -15.46 8.96
C GLY A 200 15.08 -15.40 8.53
N ILE A 201 15.58 -14.31 7.93
CA ILE A 201 16.93 -14.27 7.32
C ILE A 201 17.95 -13.51 8.19
N THR A 202 17.53 -12.59 9.06
CA THR A 202 18.41 -11.70 9.84
C THR A 202 18.12 -11.72 11.36
N ARG A 203 17.85 -12.89 11.96
CA ARG A 203 17.85 -13.05 13.44
C ARG A 203 19.20 -13.51 14.01
N SER A 204 20.29 -13.12 13.35
CA SER A 204 21.66 -13.31 13.86
C SER A 204 22.45 -12.01 13.72
N SER A 205 22.19 -11.05 14.62
CA SER A 205 23.21 -10.19 15.27
C SER A 205 22.53 -9.00 15.96
N THR A 206 22.58 -9.02 17.29
CA THR A 206 22.81 -7.95 18.27
C THR A 206 22.68 -6.45 17.91
N LEU A 207 21.75 -6.01 17.08
CA LEU A 207 21.36 -4.61 16.94
C LEU A 207 19.84 -4.48 17.09
N ALA A 208 19.43 -3.55 17.95
CA ALA A 208 18.04 -3.34 18.36
C ALA A 208 17.10 -3.38 17.14
N THR A 209 16.14 -4.31 17.19
CA THR A 209 15.08 -4.41 16.20
C THR A 209 14.32 -3.08 16.16
N PRO A 210 14.15 -2.41 15.02
CA PRO A 210 13.04 -1.48 14.90
C PRO A 210 11.78 -2.32 15.18
N SER A 211 11.05 -1.95 16.22
CA SER A 211 9.71 -2.49 16.44
C SER A 211 8.94 -2.24 15.14
N ASP A 212 8.50 -3.32 14.46
CA ASP A 212 7.65 -3.19 13.28
C ASP A 212 6.26 -2.74 13.79
N ASP A 213 6.17 -1.45 14.13
CA ASP A 213 5.04 -0.84 14.85
C ASP A 213 3.85 -0.57 13.91
N SER A 214 4.04 -0.75 12.61
CA SER A 214 2.96 -0.68 11.63
C SER A 214 2.22 -2.00 11.48
N ARG A 215 0.92 -1.96 11.77
CA ARG A 215 0.00 -3.09 11.61
C ARG A 215 -0.83 -2.92 10.35
N ILE A 216 -0.86 -3.93 9.48
CA ILE A 216 -1.72 -3.95 8.30
C ILE A 216 -2.95 -4.82 8.54
N ARG A 217 -4.13 -4.30 8.24
CA ARG A 217 -5.39 -5.05 8.23
C ARG A 217 -6.10 -4.94 6.91
N LEU A 218 -6.74 -6.04 6.49
CA LEU A 218 -7.51 -6.07 5.25
C LEU A 218 -8.95 -6.49 5.52
N TYR A 219 -9.90 -5.72 5.00
CA TYR A 219 -11.33 -5.96 5.11
C TYR A 219 -11.95 -6.22 3.73
N LEU A 220 -12.71 -7.30 3.61
CA LEU A 220 -13.51 -7.58 2.43
C LEU A 220 -14.87 -6.92 2.57
N ALA A 221 -14.98 -5.67 2.12
CA ALA A 221 -16.16 -4.84 2.31
C ALA A 221 -16.34 -3.85 1.16
N ASP A 222 -17.54 -3.28 1.08
CA ASP A 222 -17.85 -2.17 0.17
C ASP A 222 -17.33 -0.86 0.78
N GLY A 223 -16.36 -0.23 0.11
CA GLY A 223 -15.75 1.02 0.54
C GLY A 223 -16.71 2.19 0.69
N THR A 224 -17.88 2.16 0.02
CA THR A 224 -18.91 3.20 0.15
C THR A 224 -19.71 3.12 1.47
N THR A 225 -19.64 1.98 2.16
CA THR A 225 -20.38 1.73 3.42
C THR A 225 -19.46 1.30 4.56
N PHE A 226 -18.15 1.33 4.34
CA PHE A 226 -17.16 0.92 5.33
C PHE A 226 -17.17 1.87 6.54
N GLY A 227 -17.26 1.31 7.75
CA GLY A 227 -17.29 2.10 9.01
C GLY A 227 -18.68 2.55 9.45
N MET A 228 -19.76 2.23 8.73
CA MET A 228 -21.13 2.52 9.17
C MET A 228 -21.58 1.57 10.30
N GLU A 229 -22.29 2.12 11.31
CA GLU A 229 -22.62 1.48 12.60
C GLU A 229 -23.35 0.13 12.51
N ASN A 230 -24.00 -0.18 11.38
CA ASN A 230 -24.83 -1.39 11.21
C ASN A 230 -24.25 -2.43 10.25
N ARG A 231 -22.96 -2.35 9.90
CA ARG A 231 -22.32 -3.31 8.98
C ARG A 231 -21.28 -4.14 9.72
N SER A 232 -21.41 -5.47 9.61
CA SER A 232 -20.38 -6.39 10.10
C SER A 232 -19.08 -6.17 9.35
N LEU A 233 -18.00 -5.87 10.07
CA LEU A 233 -16.66 -5.80 9.49
C LEU A 233 -16.19 -7.22 9.15
N ASN A 234 -15.88 -7.46 7.88
CA ASN A 234 -15.33 -8.74 7.44
C ASN A 234 -13.81 -8.64 7.35
N LEU A 235 -13.13 -8.74 8.51
CA LEU A 235 -11.68 -8.76 8.60
C LEU A 235 -11.17 -10.09 8.02
N VAL A 236 -10.35 -9.99 6.98
CA VAL A 236 -9.88 -11.17 6.25
C VAL A 236 -8.37 -11.39 6.36
N PHE A 237 -7.63 -10.43 6.91
CA PHE A 237 -6.20 -10.52 7.17
C PHE A 237 -5.76 -9.50 8.20
N ASP A 238 -4.80 -9.88 9.04
CA ASP A 238 -4.13 -9.05 10.04
C ASP A 238 -2.65 -9.44 10.07
N SER A 239 -1.75 -8.46 9.89
CA SER A 239 -0.30 -8.73 9.75
C SER A 239 0.33 -9.30 11.02
N VAL A 240 -0.08 -8.81 12.20
CA VAL A 240 0.43 -9.28 13.50
C VAL A 240 -0.01 -10.72 13.73
N ALA A 241 -1.30 -11.01 13.55
CA ALA A 241 -1.82 -12.38 13.68
C ALA A 241 -1.17 -13.34 12.67
N ALA A 242 -0.85 -12.87 11.47
CA ALA A 242 -0.17 -13.66 10.44
C ALA A 242 1.33 -13.88 10.74
N SER A 243 2.03 -12.89 11.28
CA SER A 243 3.43 -13.03 11.72
C SER A 243 3.54 -14.10 12.82
N GLU A 244 2.67 -14.04 13.84
CA GLU A 244 2.65 -15.04 14.91
C GLU A 244 2.42 -16.47 14.40
N GLU A 245 1.57 -16.66 13.38
CA GLU A 245 1.36 -17.97 12.77
C GLU A 245 2.60 -18.47 12.02
N ASN A 246 3.34 -17.57 11.36
CA ASN A 246 4.59 -17.92 10.68
C ASN A 246 5.68 -18.40 11.66
N VAL A 247 5.76 -17.80 12.85
CA VAL A 247 6.68 -18.22 13.93
C VAL A 247 6.33 -19.63 14.43
N LEU A 248 5.04 -19.96 14.53
CA LEU A 248 4.56 -21.26 14.99
C LEU A 248 4.65 -22.38 13.94
N GLY A 249 5.15 -22.06 12.73
CA GLY A 249 5.50 -23.03 11.69
C GLY A 249 4.52 -23.09 10.50
N LYS A 250 5.09 -23.15 9.29
CA LYS A 250 4.33 -23.14 8.03
C LYS A 250 3.54 -24.44 7.82
N ARG A 251 2.21 -24.39 7.89
CA ARG A 251 1.36 -25.47 7.38
C ARG A 251 1.29 -25.43 5.85
N LYS A 252 1.60 -26.56 5.20
CA LYS A 252 1.70 -26.70 3.73
C LYS A 252 0.39 -26.44 2.97
N ARG A 253 -0.77 -26.46 3.64
CA ARG A 253 -2.07 -26.03 3.12
C ARG A 253 -3.05 -25.89 4.29
N MET A 254 -3.76 -24.77 4.40
CA MET A 254 -4.82 -24.66 5.40
C MET A 254 -5.98 -25.59 5.05
N ASN A 255 -6.21 -26.58 5.89
CA ASN A 255 -7.43 -27.40 5.85
C ASN A 255 -8.65 -26.61 6.34
N LYS A 256 -9.85 -27.19 6.18
CA LYS A 256 -11.12 -26.54 6.56
C LYS A 256 -11.14 -26.09 8.03
N SER A 257 -10.63 -26.91 8.96
CA SER A 257 -10.58 -26.58 10.38
C SER A 257 -9.57 -25.47 10.70
N ALA A 258 -8.43 -25.42 10.03
CA ALA A 258 -7.47 -24.31 10.15
C ALA A 258 -8.08 -22.98 9.67
N ARG A 259 -8.83 -22.98 8.56
CA ARG A 259 -9.54 -21.78 8.09
C ARG A 259 -10.61 -21.31 9.08
N ALA A 260 -11.38 -22.25 9.64
CA ALA A 260 -12.38 -21.93 10.66
C ALA A 260 -11.76 -21.31 11.93
N ARG A 261 -10.62 -21.84 12.39
CA ARG A 261 -9.86 -21.26 13.51
C ARG A 261 -9.35 -19.86 13.20
N GLN A 262 -8.80 -19.65 12.00
CA GLN A 262 -8.32 -18.34 11.59
C GLN A 262 -9.46 -17.33 11.51
N ARG A 263 -10.61 -17.72 10.94
CA ARG A 263 -11.79 -16.86 10.92
C ARG A 263 -12.23 -16.47 12.33
N LYS A 264 -12.38 -17.46 13.23
CA LYS A 264 -12.73 -17.22 14.63
C LYS A 264 -11.75 -16.27 15.34
N ARG A 265 -10.46 -16.36 15.01
CA ARG A 265 -9.42 -15.48 15.56
C ARG A 265 -9.57 -14.04 15.05
N LEU A 266 -9.81 -13.86 13.75
CA LEU A 266 -10.05 -12.53 13.16
C LEU A 266 -11.36 -11.92 13.68
N ASP A 267 -12.41 -12.72 13.84
CA ASP A 267 -13.67 -12.28 14.44
C ASP A 267 -13.47 -11.80 15.88
N ALA A 268 -12.66 -12.53 16.68
CA ALA A 268 -12.32 -12.12 18.03
C ALA A 268 -11.53 -10.79 18.08
N LEU A 269 -10.66 -10.52 17.10
CA LEU A 269 -9.97 -9.24 16.99
C LEU A 269 -10.95 -8.08 16.75
N ILE A 270 -11.95 -8.27 15.88
CA ILE A 270 -13.00 -7.27 15.65
C ILE A 270 -13.80 -7.04 16.94
N SER A 271 -14.16 -8.11 17.66
CA SER A 271 -14.93 -8.00 18.92
C SER A 271 -14.18 -7.27 20.03
N LEU A 272 -12.84 -7.27 20.04
CA LEU A 272 -12.04 -6.50 20.99
C LEU A 272 -12.06 -5.00 20.71
N GLU A 273 -12.42 -4.59 19.50
CA GLU A 273 -12.42 -3.18 19.06
C GLU A 273 -13.78 -2.52 19.14
N GLN A 274 -14.84 -3.31 19.23
CA GLN A 274 -16.16 -2.76 19.53
C GLN A 274 -16.17 -2.32 21.00
N PRO A 275 -16.55 -1.06 21.30
CA PRO A 275 -16.72 -0.64 22.68
C PRO A 275 -17.74 -1.57 23.33
N LYS A 276 -17.37 -2.17 24.47
CA LYS A 276 -18.30 -2.95 25.27
C LYS A 276 -19.48 -2.04 25.59
N HIS A 277 -20.65 -2.33 25.03
CA HIS A 277 -21.90 -1.74 25.49
C HIS A 277 -22.06 -2.20 26.95
N CYS A 278 -21.70 -1.31 27.89
CA CYS A 278 -21.95 -1.56 29.29
C CYS A 278 -23.44 -1.30 29.50
N ASP A 279 -24.24 -2.35 29.43
CA ASP A 279 -25.61 -2.31 29.92
C ASP A 279 -25.56 -2.20 31.46
N SER A 280 -25.38 -0.98 31.97
CA SER A 280 -25.88 -0.60 33.30
C SER A 280 -25.79 0.91 33.55
N LEU A 281 -27.00 1.48 33.69
CA LEU A 281 -27.35 2.66 34.49
C LEU A 281 -26.99 4.06 33.94
N LEU A 282 -28.07 4.73 33.51
CA LEU A 282 -28.32 6.16 33.53
C LEU A 282 -27.31 6.98 34.38
N SER A 283 -26.39 7.68 33.72
CA SER A 283 -26.04 9.04 34.14
C SER A 283 -25.45 9.82 32.96
N SER A 284 -25.95 11.04 32.82
CA SER A 284 -25.53 12.05 31.88
C SER A 284 -24.02 12.28 31.91
N SER A 285 -23.31 11.75 30.91
CA SER A 285 -22.00 12.26 30.52
C SER A 285 -21.84 12.04 29.03
N ASN A 286 -21.69 13.14 28.28
CA ASN A 286 -21.30 13.14 26.87
C ASN A 286 -19.92 12.50 26.77
N THR A 287 -19.88 11.20 26.57
CA THR A 287 -18.70 10.48 26.11
C THR A 287 -18.78 10.44 24.59
N PRO A 288 -17.83 11.04 23.85
CA PRO A 288 -17.83 10.89 22.41
C PRO A 288 -17.54 9.42 22.10
N ILE A 289 -18.45 8.82 21.36
CA ILE A 289 -18.30 7.50 20.75
C ILE A 289 -17.03 7.57 19.89
N ILE A 290 -16.00 6.78 20.19
CA ILE A 290 -14.86 6.63 19.29
C ILE A 290 -15.40 6.01 18.02
N SER A 291 -15.59 6.85 17.01
CA SER A 291 -15.93 6.41 15.67
C SER A 291 -14.68 5.77 15.06
N LEU A 292 -14.84 4.94 14.03
CA LEU A 292 -13.68 4.34 13.35
C LEU A 292 -12.72 5.42 12.76
N PHE A 293 -13.15 6.70 12.69
CA PHE A 293 -12.45 7.82 12.05
C PHE A 293 -12.69 9.16 12.78
N ASP A 294 -11.80 9.56 13.69
CA ASP A 294 -11.95 10.82 14.44
C ASP A 294 -11.37 12.06 13.74
N ARG A 295 -10.71 11.89 12.57
CA ARG A 295 -10.23 13.00 11.74
C ARG A 295 -10.55 12.78 10.27
N VAL A 296 -11.55 13.51 9.77
CA VAL A 296 -11.63 13.87 8.35
C VAL A 296 -10.75 15.10 8.18
N LEU A 297 -9.83 15.10 7.20
CA LEU A 297 -9.08 16.28 6.80
C LEU A 297 -10.09 17.32 6.30
N ASN A 298 -10.59 18.16 7.19
CA ASN A 298 -11.42 19.29 6.84
C ASN A 298 -10.49 20.34 6.25
N CYS A 299 -10.38 20.39 4.91
CA CYS A 299 -9.90 21.57 4.23
C CYS A 299 -10.82 22.73 4.59
N LYS A 300 -10.39 23.58 5.52
CA LYS A 300 -10.99 24.90 5.65
C LYS A 300 -10.67 25.65 4.38
N SER A 301 -11.71 26.02 3.65
CA SER A 301 -11.60 26.94 2.53
C SER A 301 -11.37 28.32 3.13
N ASP A 302 -10.18 28.88 2.91
CA ASP A 302 -9.94 30.32 3.04
C ASP A 302 -10.18 31.01 1.69
#